data_AF-A0A087URA8-F1
#
_entry.id   AF-A0A087URA8-F1
#
_cell.length_a   1.000
_cell.length_b   1.000
_cell.length_c   1.000
_cell.angle_alpha   90.00
_cell.angle_beta   90.00
_cell.angle_gamma   90.00
#
_symmetry.space_group_name_H-M   'P 1'
#
loop_
_entity.id
_entity.type
_entity.pdbx_description
1 polymer ?
#
loop_
_entity_poly.entity_id
_entity_poly.type
_entity_poly.pdbx_seq_one_letter_code
_entity_poly.pdbx_strand_id
1 'polypeptide(L)'
;MCDLQHFYLVKLTPVSDLPKLVTDSNKLLEFYYFVRNHLGKRTAYVIPTMEKWIPFCGPRLIKEGMNVFTRFGDLNPKQILMLFNQFSSWPEYEDSSFHTAFQKYNRKYASGKD
;
A
#
# COMPACT_ATOMS: atom_id res chain seq x y z
N MET A 1 -11.46 -26.52 24.22
CA MET A 1 -12.74 -26.43 23.47
C MET A 1 -12.52 -25.48 22.31
N CYS A 2 -12.31 -25.99 21.10
CA CYS A 2 -12.15 -25.16 19.91
C CYS A 2 -13.53 -24.90 19.32
N ASP A 3 -13.95 -23.63 19.33
CA ASP A 3 -15.12 -23.15 18.60
C ASP A 3 -14.82 -23.20 17.09
N LEU A 4 -15.35 -24.22 16.43
CA LEU A 4 -15.16 -24.50 14.99
C LEU A 4 -16.50 -24.57 14.25
N GLN A 5 -17.53 -23.84 14.70
CA GLN A 5 -18.88 -24.03 14.13
C GLN A 5 -19.61 -22.75 13.73
N HIS A 6 -18.89 -21.76 13.20
CA HIS A 6 -19.50 -20.55 12.65
C HIS A 6 -19.09 -20.36 11.19
N PHE A 7 -20.04 -20.58 10.27
CA PHE A 7 -19.90 -20.21 8.86
C PHE A 7 -20.56 -18.85 8.63
N TYR A 8 -19.82 -17.92 8.03
CA TYR A 8 -20.34 -16.60 7.66
C TYR A 8 -20.61 -16.57 6.16
N LEU A 9 -21.88 -16.37 5.78
CA LEU A 9 -22.22 -15.99 4.41
C LEU A 9 -21.95 -14.50 4.25
N VAL A 10 -20.84 -14.17 3.59
CA VAL A 10 -20.44 -12.78 3.33
C VAL A 10 -20.80 -12.42 1.89
N LYS A 11 -21.60 -11.37 1.71
CA LYS A 11 -21.81 -10.76 0.39
C LYS A 11 -20.74 -9.71 0.15
N LEU A 12 -19.80 -9.99 -0.75
CA LEU A 12 -18.87 -9.00 -1.25
C LEU A 12 -19.53 -8.24 -2.40
N THR A 13 -19.73 -6.94 -2.23
CA THR A 13 -20.23 -6.07 -3.31
C THR A 13 -19.12 -5.10 -3.68
N PRO A 14 -18.74 -4.99 -4.97
CA PRO A 14 -17.77 -3.99 -5.41
C PRO A 14 -18.23 -2.59 -5.01
N VAL A 15 -17.31 -1.79 -4.47
CA VAL A 15 -17.60 -0.38 -4.20
C VAL A 15 -17.65 0.35 -5.54
N SER A 16 -18.77 1.01 -5.82
CA SER A 16 -19.02 1.65 -7.12
C SER A 16 -18.07 2.80 -7.44
N ASP A 17 -17.41 3.37 -6.44
CA ASP A 17 -16.40 4.41 -6.57
C ASP A 17 -14.96 3.89 -6.52
N LEU A 18 -14.74 2.57 -6.42
CA LEU A 18 -13.40 1.98 -6.41
C LEU A 18 -12.53 2.44 -7.61
N PRO A 19 -13.06 2.53 -8.85
CA PRO A 19 -12.29 3.07 -9.99
C PRO A 19 -11.91 4.55 -9.84
N LYS A 20 -12.63 5.31 -9.01
CA LYS A 20 -12.27 6.71 -8.68
C LYS A 20 -11.20 6.77 -7.60
N LEU A 21 -11.11 5.75 -6.76
CA LEU A 21 -10.17 5.68 -5.65
C LEU A 21 -8.80 5.12 -6.06
N VAL A 22 -8.76 4.27 -7.09
CA VAL A 22 -7.55 3.80 -7.76
C VAL A 22 -7.70 4.15 -9.24
N THR A 23 -7.18 5.32 -9.62
CA THR A 23 -7.50 5.97 -10.90
C THR A 23 -6.94 5.25 -12.14
N ASP A 24 -6.00 4.31 -11.96
CA ASP A 24 -5.34 3.61 -13.06
C ASP A 24 -5.19 2.11 -12.73
N SER A 25 -5.65 1.26 -13.66
CA SER A 25 -5.46 -0.19 -13.61
C SER A 25 -4.00 -0.61 -13.47
N ASN A 26 -3.06 0.19 -13.98
CA ASN A 26 -1.63 -0.05 -13.83
C ASN A 26 -1.17 0.14 -12.38
N LYS A 27 -1.79 1.07 -11.65
CA LYS A 27 -1.49 1.35 -10.24
C LYS A 27 -2.12 0.34 -9.28
N LEU A 28 -3.07 -0.49 -9.72
CA LEU A 28 -3.68 -1.51 -8.86
C LEU A 28 -2.67 -2.58 -8.43
N LEU A 29 -1.80 -3.05 -9.34
CA LEU A 29 -0.76 -4.03 -9.01
C LEU A 29 0.31 -3.42 -8.11
N GLU A 30 0.68 -2.16 -8.36
CA GLU A 30 1.58 -1.39 -7.51
C GLU A 30 1.01 -1.22 -6.10
N PHE A 31 -0.29 -0.90 -5.98
CA PHE A 31 -0.99 -0.80 -4.71
C PHE A 31 -1.03 -2.14 -3.97
N TYR A 32 -1.34 -3.24 -4.67
CA TYR A 32 -1.29 -4.57 -4.07
C TYR A 32 0.10 -4.89 -3.52
N TYR A 33 1.16 -4.60 -4.30
CA TYR A 33 2.54 -4.76 -3.85
C TYR A 33 2.85 -3.87 -2.65
N PHE A 34 2.41 -2.61 -2.66
CA PHE A 34 2.55 -1.67 -1.54
C PHE A 34 1.94 -2.24 -0.26
N VAL A 35 0.68 -2.70 -0.33
CA VAL A 35 -0.03 -3.32 0.80
C VAL A 35 0.72 -4.54 1.32
N ARG A 36 1.16 -5.45 0.45
CA ARG A 36 1.92 -6.63 0.86
C ARG A 36 3.24 -6.29 1.56
N ASN A 37 3.99 -5.33 1.05
CA ASN A 37 5.29 -4.96 1.61
C ASN A 37 5.18 -4.30 2.99
N HIS A 38 4.14 -3.50 3.21
CA HIS A 38 4.03 -2.68 4.42
C HIS A 38 3.13 -3.31 5.49
N LEU A 39 2.09 -4.06 5.11
CA LEU A 39 1.14 -4.66 6.07
C LEU A 39 1.53 -6.08 6.51
N GLY A 40 2.59 -6.67 5.94
CA GLY A 40 3.18 -7.90 6.49
C GLY A 40 3.82 -7.68 7.88
N LYS A 41 4.44 -6.51 8.09
CA LYS A 41 4.99 -6.08 9.38
C LYS A 41 4.32 -4.78 9.84
N ARG A 42 3.13 -4.93 10.43
CA ARG A 42 2.27 -3.81 10.87
C ARG A 42 2.89 -2.90 11.93
N THR A 43 3.98 -3.30 12.58
CA THR A 43 4.66 -2.52 13.62
C THR A 43 5.67 -1.51 13.09
N ALA A 44 5.98 -1.54 11.79
CA ALA A 44 6.92 -0.59 11.19
C ALA A 44 6.34 0.83 11.17
N TYR A 45 7.18 1.82 11.49
CA TYR A 45 6.82 3.23 11.40
C TYR A 45 6.69 3.67 9.95
N VAL A 46 5.65 4.46 9.66
CA VAL A 46 5.32 4.91 8.31
C VAL A 46 6.41 5.78 7.75
N ILE A 47 6.71 6.93 8.37
CA ILE A 47 7.69 7.91 7.87
C ILE A 47 9.07 7.26 7.61
N PRO A 48 9.72 6.59 8.59
CA PRO A 48 11.03 5.98 8.36
C PRO A 48 11.04 4.89 7.28
N THR A 49 9.90 4.24 7.02
CA THR A 49 9.81 3.24 5.96
C THR A 49 9.62 3.89 4.60
N MET A 50 8.82 4.95 4.51
CA MET A 50 8.61 5.69 3.26
C MET A 50 9.87 6.42 2.82
N GLU A 51 10.67 6.94 3.76
CA GLU A 51 11.96 7.57 3.45
C GLU A 51 13.00 6.62 2.87
N LYS A 52 12.88 5.30 3.11
CA LYS A 52 13.73 4.29 2.44
C LYS A 52 13.42 4.16 0.95
N TRP A 53 12.19 4.47 0.57
CA TRP A 53 11.73 4.37 -0.81
C TRP A 53 11.90 5.69 -1.56
N ILE A 54 11.46 6.80 -0.95
CA ILE A 54 11.61 8.16 -1.46
C ILE A 54 12.22 9.00 -0.34
N PRO A 55 13.51 9.35 -0.42
CA PRO A 55 14.20 10.12 0.61
C PRO A 55 13.50 11.45 0.92
N PHE A 56 13.57 11.88 2.19
CA PHE A 56 13.06 13.17 2.66
C PHE A 56 11.56 13.42 2.43
N CYS A 57 10.75 12.38 2.21
CA CYS A 57 9.30 12.54 2.10
C CYS A 57 8.59 12.76 3.46
N GLY A 58 9.27 12.57 4.59
CA GLY A 58 8.71 12.70 5.93
C GLY A 58 7.93 14.00 6.19
N PRO A 59 8.47 15.20 5.88
CA PRO A 59 7.74 16.45 6.05
C PRO A 59 6.41 16.53 5.29
N ARG A 60 6.33 15.91 4.10
CA ARG A 60 5.06 15.82 3.33
C ARG A 60 4.03 15.00 4.11
N LEU A 61 4.44 13.88 4.69
CA LEU A 61 3.57 13.00 5.47
C LEU A 61 3.13 13.63 6.80
N ILE A 62 4.01 14.40 7.46
CA ILE A 62 3.67 15.13 8.70
C ILE A 62 2.59 16.19 8.43
N LYS A 63 2.69 16.90 7.31
CA LYS A 63 1.69 17.89 6.91
C LYS A 63 0.29 17.28 6.72
N GLU A 64 0.23 16.01 6.33
CA GLU A 64 -1.02 15.23 6.18
C GLU A 64 -1.52 14.60 7.49
N GLY A 65 -0.91 14.96 8.63
CA GLY A 65 -1.36 14.54 9.95
C GLY A 65 -0.75 13.23 10.47
N MET A 66 0.25 12.67 9.78
CA MET A 66 1.06 11.59 10.34
C MET A 66 2.10 12.14 11.32
N ASN A 67 2.53 11.32 12.28
CA ASN A 67 3.64 11.66 13.16
C ASN A 67 4.74 10.59 13.09
N VAL A 68 5.89 10.87 13.71
CA VAL A 68 7.06 10.00 13.67
C VAL A 68 6.84 8.63 14.33
N PHE A 69 5.79 8.49 15.14
CA PHE A 69 5.41 7.25 15.82
C PHE A 69 4.26 6.51 15.13
N THR A 70 3.67 7.07 14.07
CA THR A 70 2.59 6.41 13.31
C THR A 70 3.11 5.12 12.70
N ARG A 71 2.47 3.99 13.01
CA ARG A 71 2.80 2.67 12.45
C ARG A 71 1.81 2.29 11.36
N PHE A 72 2.22 1.43 10.43
CA PHE A 72 1.32 0.94 9.39
C PHE A 72 0.09 0.22 9.95
N GLY A 73 0.22 -0.43 11.11
CA GLY A 73 -0.87 -1.10 11.81
C GLY A 73 -1.92 -0.15 12.38
N ASP A 74 -1.57 1.13 12.58
CA ASP A 74 -2.46 2.18 13.09
C ASP A 74 -3.35 2.75 11.98
N LEU A 75 -2.99 2.52 10.71
CA LEU A 75 -3.71 3.01 9.54
C LEU A 75 -4.86 2.08 9.16
N ASN A 76 -6.04 2.65 8.92
CA ASN A 76 -7.17 1.94 8.34
C ASN A 76 -7.01 1.77 6.81
N PRO A 77 -7.81 0.91 6.15
CA PRO A 77 -7.67 0.65 4.71
C PRO A 77 -7.76 1.92 3.83
N LYS A 78 -8.61 2.88 4.19
CA LYS A 78 -8.75 4.15 3.46
C LYS A 78 -7.48 5.01 3.60
N GLN A 79 -6.91 5.08 4.79
CA GLN A 79 -5.64 5.80 5.02
C GLN A 79 -4.46 5.16 4.28
N ILE A 80 -4.41 3.82 4.21
CA ILE A 80 -3.40 3.10 3.43
C ILE A 80 -3.52 3.43 1.93
N LEU A 81 -4.75 3.46 1.42
CA LEU A 81 -4.99 3.84 0.03
C LEU A 81 -4.62 5.30 -0.26
N MET A 82 -5.00 6.23 0.63
CA MET A 82 -4.62 7.65 0.51
C MET A 82 -3.10 7.83 0.54
N LEU A 83 -2.41 7.14 1.46
CA LEU A 83 -0.95 7.15 1.54
C LEU A 83 -0.33 6.68 0.22
N PHE A 84 -0.81 5.57 -0.35
CA PHE A 84 -0.31 5.09 -1.64
C PHE A 84 -0.59 6.06 -2.79
N ASN A 85 -1.80 6.60 -2.88
CA ASN A 85 -2.15 7.57 -3.93
C ASN A 85 -1.26 8.80 -3.88
N GLN A 86 -0.96 9.31 -2.67
CA GLN A 86 -0.04 10.43 -2.50
C GLN A 86 1.40 10.03 -2.87
N PHE A 87 1.88 8.91 -2.32
CA PHE A 87 3.22 8.38 -2.57
C PHE A 87 3.49 8.15 -4.07
N SER A 88 2.52 7.60 -4.79
CA SER A 88 2.58 7.34 -6.23
C SER A 88 2.37 8.56 -7.11
N SER A 89 1.84 9.67 -6.57
CA SER A 89 1.67 10.94 -7.29
C SER A 89 2.93 11.82 -7.30
N TRP A 90 3.93 11.49 -6.48
CA TRP A 90 5.14 12.30 -6.38
C TRP A 90 6.02 12.14 -7.62
N PRO A 91 6.68 13.22 -8.09
CA PRO A 91 7.51 13.16 -9.29
C PRO A 91 8.69 12.19 -9.14
N GLU A 92 9.16 11.96 -7.92
CA GLU A 92 10.26 11.04 -7.62
C GLU A 92 9.85 9.55 -7.65
N TYR A 93 8.56 9.25 -7.83
CA TYR A 93 8.04 7.88 -7.69
C TYR A 93 8.57 6.91 -8.74
N GLU A 94 8.56 7.30 -10.02
CA GLU A 94 8.94 6.41 -11.13
C GLU A 94 10.43 6.01 -11.03
N ASP A 95 11.28 6.91 -10.52
CA ASP A 95 12.71 6.67 -10.28
C ASP A 95 13.01 6.09 -8.89
N SER A 96 11.99 5.84 -8.07
CA SER A 96 12.19 5.36 -6.69
C SER A 96 12.70 3.93 -6.64
N SER A 97 13.37 3.60 -5.52
CA SER A 97 13.77 2.22 -5.23
C SER A 97 12.56 1.30 -5.04
N PHE A 98 11.39 1.85 -4.68
CA PHE A 98 10.14 1.11 -4.59
C PHE A 98 9.64 0.69 -5.97
N HIS A 99 9.59 1.62 -6.93
CA HIS A 99 9.14 1.32 -8.29
C HIS A 99 10.06 0.29 -8.94
N THR A 100 11.38 0.42 -8.76
CA THR A 100 12.35 -0.59 -9.20
C THR A 100 12.10 -1.97 -8.58
N ALA A 101 11.84 -2.02 -7.27
CA ALA A 101 11.53 -3.27 -6.56
C ALA A 101 10.20 -3.89 -7.04
N PHE A 102 9.19 -3.06 -7.28
CA PHE A 102 7.93 -3.48 -7.87
C PHE A 102 8.12 -4.06 -9.28
N GLN A 103 8.86 -3.39 -10.16
CA GLN A 103 9.09 -3.88 -11.53
C GLN A 103 9.77 -5.26 -11.51
N LYS A 104 10.75 -5.46 -10.62
CA LYS A 104 11.39 -6.77 -10.42
C LYS A 104 10.40 -7.83 -9.91
N TYR A 105 9.56 -7.48 -8.95
CA TYR A 105 8.49 -8.35 -8.46
C TYR A 105 7.52 -8.71 -9.60
N ASN A 106 7.00 -7.71 -10.30
CA ASN A 106 5.98 -7.88 -11.33
C ASN A 106 6.49 -8.76 -12.49
N ARG A 107 7.75 -8.56 -12.94
CA ARG A 107 8.36 -9.45 -13.95
C ARG A 107 8.38 -10.91 -13.50
N LYS A 108 8.82 -11.18 -12.26
CA LYS A 108 8.88 -12.55 -11.72
C LYS A 108 7.52 -13.25 -11.75
N TYR A 109 6.44 -12.54 -11.42
CA TYR A 109 5.09 -13.12 -11.35
C TYR A 109 4.32 -13.05 -12.68
N ALA A 110 4.70 -12.17 -13.60
CA ALA A 110 4.21 -12.18 -14.98
C ALA A 110 4.79 -13.36 -15.78
N SER A 111 6.03 -13.78 -15.48
CA SER A 111 6.71 -14.93 -16.09
C SER A 111 6.32 -16.29 -15.48
N GLY A 112 5.46 -16.32 -14.45
CA GLY A 112 5.04 -17.55 -13.76
C GLY A 112 3.79 -18.22 -14.35
N LYS A 113 3.41 -17.87 -15.57
CA LYS A 113 2.45 -18.64 -16.39
C LYS A 113 3.25 -19.55 -17.32
N ASP A 114 3.74 -20.67 -16.79
CA ASP A 114 4.07 -21.91 -17.50
C ASP A 114 3.92 -23.07 -16.49
#